data_AF-A0A964HAQ3-F1
#
_entry.id   AF-A0A964HAQ3-F1
#
_cell.length_a   1.000
_cell.length_b   1.000
_cell.length_c   1.000
_cell.angle_alpha   90.00
_cell.angle_beta   90.00
_cell.angle_gamma   90.00
#
_symmetry.space_group_name_H-M   'P 1'
#
loop_
_entity.id
_entity.type
_entity.pdbx_description
1 polymer ?
#
loop_
_entity_poly.entity_id
_entity_poly.type
_entity_poly.pdbx_seq_one_letter_code
_entity_poly.pdbx_strand_id
1 'polypeptide(L)'
;MYQLVDHQGKLVVVNDLSASASQDEAIAALAAAEAYVRTQPPGSVLLLTDVSDLRYDVHGVEAMKNFSSAVTPHIRASCVVGISGVKSVIYRSILRVTGRKIPLFESRDQALDWLAAQ
;
A
#
# COMPACT_ATOMS: atom_id res chain seq x y z
N MET A 1 -8.05 -5.07 5.76
CA MET A 1 -7.32 -6.30 6.17
C MET A 1 -6.24 -6.56 5.12
N TYR A 2 -5.07 -7.11 5.46
CA TYR A 2 -4.08 -7.48 4.44
C TYR A 2 -4.22 -8.95 4.04
N GLN A 3 -3.83 -9.27 2.81
CA GLN A 3 -3.81 -10.61 2.26
C GLN A 3 -2.44 -10.92 1.67
N LEU A 4 -2.08 -12.20 1.67
CA LEU A 4 -0.93 -12.71 0.95
C LEU A 4 -1.44 -13.39 -0.31
N VAL A 5 -1.02 -12.88 -1.47
CA VAL A 5 -1.43 -13.38 -2.78
C VAL A 5 -0.20 -13.92 -3.48
N ASP A 6 -0.22 -15.20 -3.85
CA ASP A 6 0.74 -15.70 -4.83
C ASP A 6 0.30 -15.25 -6.22
N HIS A 7 1.17 -14.53 -6.91
CA HIS A 7 0.97 -14.14 -8.29
C HIS A 7 2.21 -14.49 -9.10
N GLN A 8 2.08 -15.44 -10.03
CA GLN A 8 3.18 -15.92 -10.87
C GLN A 8 4.41 -16.39 -10.06
N GLY A 9 4.18 -17.04 -8.90
CA GLY A 9 5.24 -17.54 -8.02
C GLY A 9 5.93 -16.46 -7.19
N LYS A 10 5.35 -15.25 -7.13
CA LYS A 10 5.79 -14.15 -6.27
C LYS A 10 4.72 -13.89 -5.22
N LEU A 11 5.13 -13.89 -3.96
CA LEU A 11 4.25 -13.53 -2.87
C LEU A 11 4.11 -12.01 -2.76
N VAL A 12 2.88 -11.51 -2.90
CA VAL A 12 2.53 -10.10 -2.79
C VAL A 12 1.69 -9.86 -1.55
N VAL A 13 2.08 -8.86 -0.76
CA VAL A 13 1.24 -8.32 0.31
C VAL A 13 0.23 -7.37 -0.32
N VAL A 14 -1.04 -7.73 -0.28
CA VAL A 14 -2.14 -6.88 -0.77
C VAL A 14 -2.81 -6.22 0.44
N ASN A 15 -2.68 -4.91 0.54
CA ASN A 15 -3.37 -4.10 1.53
C ASN A 15 -4.62 -3.52 0.91
N ASP A 16 -5.74 -4.23 1.08
CA ASP A 16 -7.04 -3.81 0.58
C ASP A 16 -7.69 -2.86 1.58
N LEU A 17 -7.65 -1.57 1.26
CA LEU A 17 -8.35 -0.54 2.04
C LEU A 17 -9.66 -0.12 1.37
N SER A 18 -9.89 -0.52 0.12
CA SER A 18 -11.12 -0.22 -0.62
C SER A 18 -12.35 -0.83 0.05
N ALA A 19 -12.18 -2.00 0.69
CA ALA A 19 -13.24 -2.69 1.41
C ALA A 19 -13.51 -2.17 2.84
N SER A 20 -12.81 -1.13 3.30
CA SER A 20 -12.97 -0.64 4.68
C SER A 20 -14.26 0.16 4.83
N ALA A 21 -15.11 -0.22 5.78
CA ALA A 21 -16.37 0.47 6.05
C ALA A 21 -16.18 1.77 6.85
N SER A 22 -15.03 1.94 7.51
CA SER A 22 -14.69 3.14 8.28
C SER A 22 -13.19 3.50 8.19
N GLN A 23 -12.88 4.73 8.61
CA GLN A 23 -11.49 5.21 8.71
C GLN A 23 -10.68 4.40 9.74
N ASP A 24 -11.30 4.01 10.86
CA ASP A 24 -10.66 3.20 11.90
C ASP A 24 -10.32 1.79 11.39
N GLU A 25 -11.20 1.19 10.59
CA GLU A 25 -10.93 -0.09 9.93
C GLU A 25 -9.75 0.00 8.96
N ALA A 26 -9.68 1.09 8.18
CA ALA A 26 -8.55 1.32 7.28
C ALA A 26 -7.24 1.49 8.07
N ILE A 27 -7.26 2.22 9.20
CA ILE A 27 -6.09 2.39 10.08
C ILE A 27 -5.68 1.06 10.70
N ALA A 28 -6.64 0.26 11.18
CA ALA A 28 -6.37 -1.06 11.73
C ALA A 28 -5.77 -2.00 10.67
N ALA A 29 -6.26 -1.93 9.42
CA ALA A 29 -5.70 -2.68 8.30
C ALA A 29 -4.25 -2.28 8.00
N LEU A 30 -3.94 -0.98 8.00
CA LEU A 30 -2.56 -0.48 7.87
C LEU A 30 -1.67 -1.01 9.01
N ALA A 31 -2.13 -0.96 10.25
CA ALA A 31 -1.37 -1.44 11.41
C ALA A 31 -1.07 -2.94 11.34
N ALA A 32 -2.06 -3.76 10.95
CA ALA A 32 -1.86 -5.19 10.75
C ALA A 32 -0.85 -5.48 9.63
N ALA A 33 -0.95 -4.78 8.50
CA ALA A 33 -0.01 -4.90 7.40
C ALA A 33 1.41 -4.47 7.82
N GLU A 34 1.54 -3.38 8.58
CA GLU A 34 2.83 -2.90 9.09
C GLU A 34 3.51 -3.95 9.96
N ALA A 35 2.75 -4.49 10.93
CA ALA A 35 3.25 -5.51 11.85
C ALA A 35 3.79 -6.72 11.10
N TYR A 36 3.10 -7.18 10.06
CA TYR A 36 3.59 -8.25 9.21
C TYR A 36 4.83 -7.84 8.40
N VAL A 37 4.78 -6.73 7.67
CA VAL A 37 5.88 -6.30 6.78
C VAL A 37 7.19 -6.09 7.52
N ARG A 38 7.14 -5.56 8.76
CA ARG A 38 8.33 -5.34 9.58
C ARG A 38 9.01 -6.63 10.08
N THR A 39 8.32 -7.77 10.01
CA THR A 39 8.93 -9.09 10.30
C THR A 39 9.67 -9.68 9.09
N GLN A 40 9.49 -9.10 7.89
CA GLN A 40 10.12 -9.59 6.66
C GLN A 40 11.56 -9.06 6.53
N PRO A 41 12.42 -9.72 5.76
CA PRO A 41 13.77 -9.20 5.51
C PRO A 41 13.75 -7.81 4.84
N PRO A 42 14.77 -6.96 5.07
CA PRO A 42 14.90 -5.69 4.36
C PRO A 42 14.87 -5.87 2.83
N GLY A 43 14.16 -4.97 2.13
CA GLY A 43 14.06 -4.97 0.66
C GLY A 43 13.48 -6.26 0.03
N SER A 44 12.63 -7.00 0.73
CA SER A 44 12.06 -8.28 0.25
C SER A 44 10.59 -8.21 -0.17
N VAL A 45 9.82 -7.25 0.35
CA VAL A 45 8.36 -7.24 0.24
C VAL A 45 7.91 -6.61 -1.08
N LEU A 46 7.00 -7.29 -1.77
CA LEU A 46 6.16 -6.75 -2.85
C LEU A 46 4.83 -6.30 -2.24
N LEU A 47 4.49 -5.02 -2.38
CA LEU A 47 3.32 -4.42 -1.72
C LEU A 47 2.36 -3.77 -2.73
N LEU A 48 1.14 -4.26 -2.79
CA LEU A 48 0.03 -3.60 -3.47
C LEU A 48 -0.88 -2.94 -2.42
N THR A 49 -1.15 -1.64 -2.57
CA THR A 49 -2.18 -0.97 -1.77
C THR A 49 -3.34 -0.55 -2.66
N ASP A 50 -4.56 -1.01 -2.37
CA ASP A 50 -5.76 -0.57 -3.07
C ASP A 50 -6.53 0.44 -2.21
N VAL A 51 -6.76 1.63 -2.77
CA VAL A 51 -7.45 2.74 -2.11
C VAL A 51 -8.69 3.21 -2.87
N SER A 52 -9.22 2.42 -3.82
CA SER A 52 -10.26 2.83 -4.79
C SER A 52 -11.48 3.49 -4.14
N ASP A 53 -12.05 2.88 -3.11
CA ASP A 53 -13.24 3.41 -2.42
C ASP A 53 -12.95 4.06 -1.07
N LEU A 54 -11.68 4.16 -0.70
CA LEU A 54 -11.29 4.72 0.58
C LEU A 54 -11.60 6.23 0.63
N ARG A 55 -12.39 6.63 1.63
CA ARG A 55 -12.57 8.04 1.99
C ARG A 55 -11.54 8.38 3.07
N TYR A 56 -10.81 9.46 2.86
CA TYR A 56 -9.80 9.92 3.81
C TYR A 56 -10.30 11.14 4.59
N ASP A 57 -10.11 11.10 5.89
CA ASP A 57 -10.01 12.30 6.72
C ASP A 57 -8.52 12.63 7.03
N VAL A 58 -8.29 13.63 7.89
CA VAL A 58 -6.93 14.04 8.28
C VAL A 58 -6.17 12.90 8.98
N HIS A 59 -6.85 12.10 9.81
CA HIS A 59 -6.24 10.99 10.54
C HIS A 59 -5.80 9.87 9.59
N GLY A 60 -6.60 9.56 8.57
CA GLY A 60 -6.24 8.59 7.54
C GLY A 60 -4.99 8.97 6.74
N VAL A 61 -4.81 10.27 6.49
CA VAL A 61 -3.61 10.77 5.79
C VAL A 61 -2.35 10.58 6.62
N GLU A 62 -2.40 10.88 7.91
CA GLU A 62 -1.27 10.69 8.83
C GLU A 62 -0.94 9.21 8.99
N ALA A 63 -1.95 8.36 9.18
CA ALA A 63 -1.76 6.92 9.28
C ALA A 63 -1.08 6.35 8.03
N MET A 64 -1.49 6.77 6.83
CA MET A 64 -0.88 6.32 5.58
C MET A 64 0.59 6.78 5.45
N LYS A 65 0.90 8.01 5.85
CA LYS A 65 2.29 8.51 5.86
C LYS A 65 3.16 7.73 6.83
N ASN A 66 2.68 7.51 8.05
CA ASN A 66 3.40 6.78 9.10
C ASN A 66 3.66 5.33 8.67
N PHE A 67 2.61 4.64 8.21
CA PHE A 67 2.71 3.31 7.62
C PHE A 67 3.77 3.27 6.51
N SER A 68 3.66 4.18 5.53
CA SER A 68 4.55 4.20 4.37
C SER A 68 6.02 4.38 4.76
N SER A 69 6.30 5.24 5.74
CA SER A 69 7.65 5.43 6.28
C SER A 69 8.15 4.19 7.03
N ALA A 70 7.32 3.64 7.91
CA ALA A 70 7.67 2.51 8.77
C ALA A 70 8.02 1.24 7.96
N VAL A 71 7.27 0.97 6.89
CA VAL A 71 7.50 -0.23 6.06
C VAL A 71 8.63 -0.06 5.04
N THR A 72 9.02 1.17 4.70
CA THR A 72 9.96 1.47 3.60
C THR A 72 11.23 0.61 3.61
N PRO A 73 11.91 0.36 4.75
CA PRO A 73 13.13 -0.47 4.76
C PRO A 73 12.93 -1.91 4.27
N HIS A 74 11.70 -2.42 4.32
CA HIS A 74 11.36 -3.80 3.96
C HIS A 74 10.81 -3.94 2.54
N ILE A 75 10.48 -2.83 1.88
CA ILE A 75 9.85 -2.85 0.55
C ILE A 75 10.90 -3.03 -0.54
N ARG A 76 10.74 -4.10 -1.34
CA ARG A 76 11.41 -4.28 -2.62
C ARG A 76 10.78 -3.40 -3.70
N ALA A 77 9.47 -3.53 -3.86
CA ALA A 77 8.67 -2.75 -4.79
C ALA A 77 7.24 -2.58 -4.25
N SER A 78 6.61 -1.47 -4.61
CA SER A 78 5.23 -1.20 -4.21
C SER A 78 4.47 -0.41 -5.25
N CYS A 79 3.18 -0.65 -5.37
CA CYS A 79 2.30 0.06 -6.28
C CYS A 79 0.93 0.33 -5.64
N VAL A 80 0.16 1.23 -6.25
CA VAL A 80 -1.15 1.65 -5.73
C VAL A 80 -2.20 1.64 -6.84
N VAL A 81 -3.42 1.22 -6.49
CA VAL A 81 -4.62 1.32 -7.32
C VAL A 81 -5.62 2.27 -6.67
N GLY A 82 -6.40 3.00 -7.47
CA GLY A 82 -7.53 3.78 -6.95
C GLY A 82 -7.21 5.23 -6.53
N ILE A 83 -6.10 5.79 -7.00
CA ILE A 83 -5.76 7.20 -6.77
C ILE A 83 -6.54 8.10 -7.74
N SER A 84 -7.41 8.95 -7.19
CA SER A 84 -8.12 9.99 -7.93
C SER A 84 -8.36 11.23 -7.05
N GLY A 85 -8.54 12.40 -7.69
CA GLY A 85 -8.88 13.65 -7.01
C GLY A 85 -7.92 14.03 -5.88
N VAL A 86 -8.45 14.20 -4.65
CA VAL A 86 -7.68 14.59 -3.46
C VAL A 86 -6.62 13.56 -3.07
N LYS A 87 -6.81 12.27 -3.41
CA LYS A 87 -5.85 11.19 -3.12
C LYS A 87 -4.51 11.43 -3.81
N SER A 88 -4.50 12.14 -4.95
CA SER A 88 -3.27 12.50 -5.67
C SER A 88 -2.36 13.44 -4.88
N VAL A 89 -2.92 14.29 -4.01
CA VAL A 89 -2.12 15.16 -3.13
C VAL A 89 -1.43 14.32 -2.06
N ILE A 90 -2.18 13.42 -1.41
CA ILE A 90 -1.69 12.50 -0.37
C ILE A 90 -0.59 11.62 -0.95
N TYR A 91 -0.83 11.02 -2.12
CA TYR A 91 0.14 10.22 -2.85
C TYR A 91 1.47 10.97 -3.08
N ARG A 92 1.42 12.21 -3.58
CA ARG A 92 2.63 13.02 -3.79
C ARG A 92 3.38 13.29 -2.49
N SER A 93 2.68 13.51 -1.38
CA SER A 93 3.33 13.64 -0.07
C SER A 93 4.02 12.34 0.36
N ILE A 94 3.41 11.19 0.13
CA ILE A 94 4.00 9.87 0.45
C ILE A 94 5.28 9.63 -0.36
N LEU A 95 5.27 9.93 -1.67
CA LEU A 95 6.47 9.82 -2.51
C LEU A 95 7.64 10.65 -1.94
N ARG A 96 7.36 11.89 -1.51
CA ARG A 96 8.39 12.78 -0.95
C ARG A 96 8.95 12.26 0.37
N VAL A 97 8.07 11.80 1.27
CA VAL A 97 8.48 11.35 2.61
C VAL A 97 9.25 10.02 2.54
N THR A 98 8.83 9.11 1.66
CA THR A 98 9.47 7.80 1.53
C THR A 98 10.68 7.78 0.61
N GLY A 99 10.78 8.73 -0.32
CA GLY A 99 11.78 8.71 -1.40
C GLY A 99 11.58 7.57 -2.41
N ARG A 100 10.51 6.77 -2.29
CA ARG A 100 10.24 5.62 -3.15
C ARG A 100 9.56 6.06 -4.45
N LYS A 101 9.79 5.30 -5.52
CA LYS A 101 8.97 5.33 -6.74
C LYS A 101 7.83 4.34 -6.56
N ILE A 102 6.59 4.85 -6.49
CA ILE A 102 5.40 4.03 -6.26
C ILE A 102 4.48 4.21 -7.48
N PRO A 103 4.55 3.36 -8.52
CA PRO A 103 3.66 3.49 -9.68
C PRO A 103 2.19 3.34 -9.32
N LEU A 104 1.35 3.95 -10.14
CA LEU A 104 -0.11 3.87 -10.07
C LEU A 104 -0.60 2.96 -11.19
N PHE A 105 -1.63 2.16 -10.89
CA PHE A 105 -2.29 1.30 -11.87
C PHE A 105 -3.80 1.48 -11.83
N GLU A 106 -4.46 1.14 -12.94
CA GLU A 106 -5.92 1.22 -13.07
C GLU A 106 -6.61 0.00 -12.45
N SER A 107 -5.95 -1.16 -12.43
CA SER A 107 -6.49 -2.39 -11.87
C SER A 107 -5.49 -3.15 -11.01
N ARG A 108 -6.00 -4.01 -10.12
CA ARG A 108 -5.17 -4.93 -9.32
C ARG A 108 -4.37 -5.88 -10.20
N ASP A 109 -4.96 -6.38 -11.28
CA ASP A 109 -4.29 -7.34 -12.17
C ASP A 109 -3.04 -6.73 -12.78
N GLN A 110 -3.13 -5.51 -13.34
CA GLN A 110 -1.96 -4.80 -13.88
C GLN A 110 -0.90 -4.54 -12.80
N ALA A 111 -1.33 -4.19 -11.60
CA ALA A 111 -0.46 -3.95 -10.47
C ALA A 111 0.29 -5.22 -10.02
N LEU A 112 -0.41 -6.35 -9.97
CA LEU A 112 0.15 -7.66 -9.61
C LEU A 112 1.11 -8.17 -10.68
N ASP A 113 0.76 -8.06 -11.97
CA ASP A 113 1.63 -8.40 -13.09
C ASP A 113 2.94 -7.59 -13.04
N TRP A 114 2.84 -6.29 -12.78
CA TRP A 114 4.03 -5.45 -12.64
C TRP A 114 4.89 -5.85 -11.44
N LEU A 115 4.28 -6.15 -10.28
CA LEU A 115 4.99 -6.59 -9.08
C LEU A 115 5.71 -7.92 -9.28
N ALA A 116 5.10 -8.85 -10.01
CA ALA A 116 5.73 -10.15 -10.29
C ALA A 116 7.03 -10.02 -11.10
N ALA A 117 7.15 -8.94 -11.89
CA ALA A 117 8.33 -8.63 -12.69
C ALA A 117 9.45 -7.89 -11.92
N GLN A 118 9.32 -7.61 -10.62
CA GLN A 118 10.26 -6.78 -9.84
C GLN A 118 11.45 -7.52 -9.21
#